data_AF-A0A6I1BVM7-F1
#
_entry.id   AF-A0A6I1BVM7-F1
#
_cell.length_a   1.000
_cell.length_b   1.000
_cell.length_c   1.000
_cell.angle_alpha   90.00
_cell.angle_beta   90.00
_cell.angle_gamma   90.00
#
_symmetry.space_group_name_H-M   'P 1'
#
loop_
_entity.id
_entity.type
_entity.pdbx_description
1 polymer ?
#
loop_
_entity_poly.entity_id
_entity_poly.type
_entity_poly.pdbx_seq_one_letter_code
_entity_poly.pdbx_strand_id
1 'polypeptide(L)' 'EHGLIRSMSAKGCSPDNAAAEGFFGRLKQEFFHKRSFRGVTIDEFTAMLDEYMVWYRDKRIKTEYGMSIMDKRIQLGLVV' A
#
# COMPACT_ATOMS: atom_id res chain seq x y z
N GLU A 1 -8.51 19.68 -11.49
CA GLU A 1 -8.43 18.98 -10.19
C GLU A 1 -9.71 18.16 -9.99
N HIS A 2 -9.63 16.97 -9.39
CA HIS A 2 -10.76 16.04 -9.25
C HIS A 2 -11.79 16.42 -8.17
N GLY A 3 -11.89 17.69 -7.76
CA GLY A 3 -12.86 18.15 -6.74
C GLY A 3 -12.61 17.66 -5.32
N LEU A 4 -11.40 17.17 -5.00
CA LEU A 4 -11.05 16.66 -3.68
C LEU A 4 -10.62 17.80 -2.74
N ILE A 5 -11.19 17.82 -1.53
CA ILE A 5 -10.77 18.73 -0.47
C ILE A 5 -9.43 18.23 0.10
N ARG A 6 -8.41 19.08 0.03
CA ARG A 6 -7.11 18.78 0.65
C ARG A 6 -7.24 18.90 2.17
N SER A 7 -6.83 17.87 2.88
CA SER A 7 -6.73 17.86 4.34
C SER A 7 -5.28 17.56 4.74
N MET A 8 -4.79 18.27 5.76
CA MET A 8 -3.49 18.03 6.39
C MET A 8 -3.73 17.56 7.82
N SER A 9 -2.94 16.61 8.30
CA SER A 9 -2.98 16.16 9.69
C SER A 9 -2.77 17.30 10.67
N ALA A 10 -3.35 17.18 11.87
CA ALA A 10 -3.10 18.12 12.94
C ALA A 10 -1.62 18.09 13.33
N LYS A 11 -1.05 19.26 13.64
CA LYS A 11 0.36 19.37 14.02
C LYS A 11 0.62 18.52 15.28
N GLY A 12 1.54 17.56 15.17
CA GLY A 12 1.89 16.66 16.27
C GLY A 12 0.93 15.48 16.47
N CYS A 13 -0.03 15.26 15.58
CA CYS A 13 -0.97 14.13 15.64
C CYS A 13 -0.56 13.04 14.63
N SER A 14 0.38 12.16 15.01
CA SER A 14 0.77 11.02 14.15
C SER A 14 -0.36 10.02 13.87
N PRO A 15 -1.37 9.80 14.76
CA PRO A 15 -2.49 8.91 14.45
C PRO A 15 -3.25 9.25 13.17
N ASP A 16 -3.32 10.54 12.79
CA ASP A 16 -3.99 10.99 11.57
C ASP A 16 -3.38 10.36 10.30
N ASN A 17 -2.12 9.94 10.34
CA ASN A 17 -1.39 9.35 9.22
C ASN A 17 -1.01 7.87 9.47
N ALA A 18 -1.44 7.29 10.59
CA ALA A 18 -1.02 5.95 11.02
C ALA A 18 -1.36 4.85 9.99
N ALA A 19 -2.44 4.99 9.23
CA ALA A 19 -2.80 4.04 8.18
C ALA A 19 -1.74 4.01 7.05
N ALA A 20 -1.27 5.18 6.61
CA ALA A 20 -0.22 5.29 5.60
C ALA A 20 1.14 4.83 6.17
N GLU A 21 1.47 5.23 7.39
CA GLU A 21 2.70 4.78 8.06
C GLU A 21 2.75 3.26 8.21
N GLY A 22 1.63 2.63 8.58
CA GLY A 22 1.50 1.18 8.67
C GLY A 22 1.64 0.47 7.32
N PHE A 23 1.23 1.11 6.22
CA PHE A 23 1.50 0.61 4.86
C PHE A 23 2.99 0.68 4.53
N PHE A 24 3.63 1.85 4.70
CA PHE A 24 5.06 2.02 4.39
C PHE A 24 5.97 1.15 5.27
N GLY A 25 5.59 0.93 6.53
CA GLY A 25 6.28 0.00 7.41
C GLY A 25 6.28 -1.43 6.84
N ARG A 26 5.12 -1.90 6.37
CA ARG A 26 4.99 -3.23 5.72
C ARG A 26 5.76 -3.30 4.42
N LEU A 27 5.64 -2.30 3.55
CA LEU A 27 6.40 -2.25 2.30
C LEU A 27 7.90 -2.38 2.57
N LYS A 28 8.44 -1.63 3.52
CA LYS A 28 9.86 -1.73 3.88
C LYS A 28 10.24 -3.10 4.43
N GLN A 29 9.38 -3.73 5.22
CA GLN A 29 9.65 -5.05 5.80
C GLN A 29 9.51 -6.19 4.80
N GLU A 30 8.46 -6.17 3.98
CA GLU A 30 8.11 -7.27 3.08
C GLU A 30 8.88 -7.17 1.75
N PHE A 31 9.11 -5.97 1.22
CA PHE A 31 9.74 -5.77 -0.10
C PHE A 31 11.24 -5.44 -0.03
N PHE A 32 11.67 -4.63 0.95
CA PHE A 32 13.05 -4.13 1.02
C PHE A 32 13.95 -4.90 2.00
N HIS A 33 13.41 -5.31 3.16
CA HIS A 33 14.25 -5.83 4.24
C HIS A 33 14.99 -7.09 3.82
N LYS A 34 16.32 -7.14 4.09
CA LYS A 34 17.22 -8.24 3.74
C LYS A 34 17.26 -8.60 2.24
N ARG A 35 16.84 -7.70 1.36
CA ARG A 35 16.94 -7.87 -0.10
C ARG A 35 18.07 -7.01 -0.67
N SER A 36 18.90 -7.61 -1.52
CA SER A 36 19.90 -6.87 -2.30
C SER A 36 19.31 -6.44 -3.64
N PHE A 37 19.53 -5.18 -4.01
CA PHE A 37 19.18 -4.64 -5.33
C PHE A 37 20.43 -4.33 -6.17
N ARG A 38 21.58 -4.91 -5.80
CA ARG A 38 22.81 -4.73 -6.58
C ARG A 38 22.64 -5.35 -7.97
N GLY A 39 22.85 -4.54 -9.01
CA GLY A 39 22.67 -4.97 -10.40
C GLY A 39 21.23 -4.88 -10.90
N VAL A 40 20.29 -4.45 -10.07
CA VAL A 40 18.90 -4.16 -10.48
C VAL A 40 18.85 -2.73 -11.00
N THR A 41 18.35 -2.55 -12.22
CA THR A 41 18.09 -1.25 -12.82
C THR A 41 16.88 -0.57 -12.19
N ILE A 42 16.70 0.74 -12.43
CA ILE A 42 15.52 1.46 -11.92
C ILE A 42 14.22 0.92 -12.54
N ASP A 43 14.24 0.54 -13.82
CA ASP A 43 13.06 0.00 -14.50
C ASP A 43 12.64 -1.35 -13.91
N GLU A 44 13.61 -2.25 -13.69
CA GLU A 44 13.36 -3.53 -13.03
C GLU A 44 12.87 -3.33 -11.59
N PHE A 45 13.51 -2.43 -10.84
CA PHE A 45 13.08 -2.10 -9.49
C PHE A 45 11.62 -1.60 -9.47
N THR A 46 11.25 -0.75 -10.42
CA THR A 46 9.90 -0.20 -10.54
C THR A 46 8.88 -1.29 -10.88
N ALA A 47 9.21 -2.19 -11.80
CA ALA A 47 8.36 -3.34 -12.13
C ALA A 47 8.15 -4.26 -10.93
N MET A 48 9.21 -4.57 -10.18
CA MET A 48 9.12 -5.38 -8.96
C MET A 48 8.26 -4.72 -7.89
N LEU A 49 8.37 -3.39 -7.75
CA LEU A 49 7.55 -2.63 -6.81
C LEU A 49 6.07 -2.65 -7.26
N ASP A 50 5.79 -2.47 -8.55
CA ASP A 50 4.44 -2.53 -9.10
C ASP A 50 3.79 -3.90 -8.86
N GLU A 51 4.52 -4.99 -9.10
CA GLU A 51 4.09 -6.34 -8.79
C GLU A 51 3.74 -6.51 -7.30
N TYR A 52 4.58 -5.98 -6.39
CA TYR A 52 4.29 -5.98 -4.96
C TYR A 52 3.00 -5.19 -4.65
N MET A 53 2.79 -4.04 -5.29
CA MET A 53 1.59 -3.22 -5.10
C MET A 53 0.31 -3.94 -5.55
N VAL A 54 0.36 -4.62 -6.70
CA VAL A 54 -0.74 -5.44 -7.20
C VAL A 54 -1.03 -6.59 -6.25
N TRP A 55 0.01 -7.33 -5.82
CA TRP A 55 -0.15 -8.41 -4.85
C TRP A 55 -0.73 -7.92 -3.51
N TYR A 56 -0.23 -6.80 -2.99
CA TYR A 56 -0.69 -6.22 -1.72
C TYR A 56 -2.18 -5.85 -1.78
N ARG A 57 -2.64 -5.32 -2.92
CA ARG A 57 -4.03 -4.91 -3.13
C ARG A 57 -4.96 -6.10 -3.38
N ASP A 58 -4.57 -7.02 -4.25
CA ASP A 58 -5.48 -8.02 -4.83
C ASP A 58 -5.36 -9.41 -4.22
N LYS A 59 -4.25 -9.72 -3.53
CA LYS A 59 -3.95 -11.09 -3.07
C LYS A 59 -3.70 -11.17 -1.57
N ARG A 60 -3.12 -10.13 -0.96
CA ARG A 60 -2.79 -10.14 0.46
C ARG A 60 -4.06 -10.15 1.32
N ILE A 61 -4.25 -11.22 2.09
CA ILE A 61 -5.38 -11.33 3.02
C ILE A 61 -5.19 -10.40 4.22
N LYS A 62 -6.20 -9.57 4.49
CA LYS A 62 -6.27 -8.79 5.73
C LYS A 62 -7.07 -9.58 6.77
N THR A 63 -6.44 -9.91 7.89
CA THR A 63 -7.05 -10.74 8.94
C THR A 63 -8.34 -10.14 9.52
N GLU A 64 -8.45 -8.82 9.53
CA GLU A 64 -9.65 -8.08 9.99
C GLU A 64 -10.94 -8.49 9.26
N TYR A 65 -10.86 -8.86 7.98
CA TYR A 65 -12.03 -9.22 7.17
C TYR A 65 -11.83 -10.46 6.29
N GLY A 66 -10.73 -11.19 6.45
CA GLY A 66 -10.52 -12.51 5.83
C GLY A 66 -10.36 -12.52 4.30
N MET A 67 -10.19 -11.38 3.64
CA MET A 67 -10.06 -11.26 2.18
C MET A 67 -9.05 -10.18 1.77
N SER A 68 -8.83 -9.99 0.47
CA SER A 68 -7.96 -8.92 -0.04
C SER A 68 -8.63 -7.54 0.07
N ILE A 69 -7.84 -6.47 -0.09
CA ILE A 69 -8.37 -5.10 -0.11
C ILE A 69 -9.31 -4.93 -1.31
N MET A 70 -8.94 -5.46 -2.48
CA MET A 70 -9.76 -5.38 -3.68
C MET A 70 -11.10 -6.09 -3.50
N ASP A 71 -11.09 -7.32 -2.98
CA ASP A 71 -12.33 -8.07 -2.74
C ASP A 71 -13.25 -7.34 -1.77
N LYS A 72 -12.66 -6.75 -0.71
CA LYS A 72 -13.43 -5.95 0.24
C LYS A 72 -14.06 -4.73 -0.42
N ARG A 73 -13.37 -4.07 -1.35
CA ARG A 73 -13.90 -2.92 -2.09
C ARG A 73 -15.00 -3.33 -3.07
N ILE A 74 -14.86 -4.47 -3.74
CA ILE A 74 -15.90 -5.04 -4.62
C ILE A 74 -17.14 -5.36 -3.79
N GLN A 75 -16.99 -6.02 -2.63
CA GLN A 75 -18.10 -6.33 -1.73
C GLN A 75 -18.83 -5.06 -1.25
N LEU A 76 -18.10 -3.96 -1.06
CA LEU A 76 -18.66 -2.66 -0.67
C LEU A 76 -19.24 -1.86 -1.85
N GLY A 77 -19.17 -2.36 -3.09
CA GLY A 77 -19.61 -1.65 -4.29
C GLY A 77 -18.77 -0.41 -4.64
N LEU A 78 -17.54 -0.33 -4.14
CA LEU A 78 -16.62 0.80 -4.36
C LEU A 78 -15.74 0.63 -5.62
N VAL A 79 -15.82 -0.54 -6.24
CA VAL A 79 -15.17 -0.89 -7.49
C VAL A 79 -16.23 -1.64 -8.29
N VAL A 80 -16.44 -1.20 -9.54
CA VAL A 80 -17.41 -1.77 -10.48
C VAL A 80 -16.70 -2.72 -11.41
#